data_AF-A0A8T5AWE7-F1
#
_entry.id   AF-A0A8T5AWE7-F1
#
_cell.length_a   1.000
_cell.length_b   1.000
_cell.length_c   1.000
_cell.angle_alpha   90.00
_cell.angle_beta   90.00
_cell.angle_gamma   90.00
#
_symmetry.space_group_name_H-M   'P 1'
#
loop_
_entity.id
_entity.type
_entity.pdbx_description
1 polymer ?
#
loop_
_entity_poly.entity_id
_entity_poly.type
_entity_poly.pdbx_seq_one_letter_code
_entity_poly.pdbx_strand_id
1 'polypeptide(L)'
;MAAESSPIIVFILAVIVAAVIYGVGGRISPKPKPSEDKLMPYACGEDMPPERARLGVYLYNYAAMFLILDVVAVIFALSMGVPFKGNTLTSTLATVYIAVAAMAAILIFRRGELRKI
;
A
#
# COMPACT_ATOMS: atom_id res chain seq x y z
N MET A 1 11.63 18.16 -25.11
CA MET A 1 12.22 18.56 -23.80
C MET A 1 11.09 18.53 -22.79
N ALA A 2 10.83 17.36 -22.22
CA ALA A 2 9.77 17.20 -21.23
C ALA A 2 10.22 17.92 -19.95
N ALA A 3 9.34 18.74 -19.38
CA ALA A 3 9.54 19.29 -18.05
C ALA A 3 9.53 18.12 -17.06
N GLU A 4 10.71 17.62 -16.69
CA GLU A 4 10.84 16.65 -15.60
C GLU A 4 10.41 17.33 -14.31
N SER A 5 9.17 17.06 -13.91
CA SER A 5 8.67 17.46 -12.61
C SER A 5 9.36 16.57 -11.58
N SER A 6 10.22 17.14 -10.73
CA SER A 6 10.81 16.37 -9.63
C SER A 6 9.68 15.71 -8.83
N PRO A 7 9.72 14.37 -8.58
CA PRO A 7 8.67 13.67 -7.83
C PRO A 7 8.36 14.31 -6.48
N ILE A 8 9.37 14.93 -5.86
CA ILE A 8 9.26 15.67 -4.60
C ILE A 8 8.34 16.89 -4.76
N ILE A 9 8.48 17.64 -5.85
CA ILE A 9 7.66 18.84 -6.12
C ILE A 9 6.20 18.43 -6.30
N VAL A 10 5.94 17.34 -7.05
CA VAL A 10 4.58 16.83 -7.27
C VAL A 10 3.96 16.35 -5.95
N PHE A 11 4.73 15.64 -5.13
CA PHE A 11 4.28 15.19 -3.80
C PHE A 11 3.91 16.37 -2.89
N ILE A 12 4.79 17.38 -2.80
CA ILE A 12 4.55 18.58 -2.01
C ILE A 12 3.29 19.30 -2.51
N LEU A 13 3.15 19.46 -3.83
CA LEU A 13 1.96 20.06 -4.43
C LEU A 13 0.69 19.30 -4.08
N ALA A 14 0.70 17.96 -4.15
CA ALA A 14 -0.45 17.12 -3.80
C ALA A 14 -0.85 17.30 -2.33
N VAL A 15 0.12 17.36 -1.41
CA VAL A 15 -0.13 17.63 0.02
C VAL A 15 -0.71 19.03 0.22
N ILE A 16 -0.16 20.05 -0.45
CA ILE A 16 -0.68 21.42 -0.37
C ILE A 16 -2.13 21.47 -0.87
N VAL A 17 -2.42 20.86 -2.01
CA VAL A 17 -3.78 20.82 -2.57
C VAL A 17 -4.74 20.13 -1.60
N ALA A 18 -4.36 18.97 -1.04
CA ALA A 18 -5.18 18.28 -0.04
C ALA A 18 -5.43 19.14 1.20
N ALA A 19 -4.40 19.83 1.70
CA ALA A 19 -4.51 20.73 2.85
C ALA A 19 -5.39 21.95 2.54
N VAL A 20 -5.33 22.52 1.34
CA VAL A 20 -6.20 23.61 0.89
C VAL A 20 -7.65 23.13 0.81
N ILE A 21 -7.91 21.97 0.20
CA ILE A 21 -9.26 21.41 0.12
C ILE A 21 -9.84 21.20 1.52
N TYR A 22 -9.07 20.59 2.43
CA TYR A 22 -9.52 20.34 3.80
C TYR A 22 -9.71 21.64 4.58
N GLY A 23 -8.78 22.60 4.45
CA GLY A 23 -8.79 23.88 5.16
C GLY A 23 -9.86 24.85 4.65
N VAL A 24 -10.18 24.83 3.36
CA VAL A 24 -11.30 25.60 2.78
C VAL A 24 -12.61 24.89 3.08
N GLY A 25 -12.68 23.57 2.88
CA GLY A 25 -13.85 22.75 3.18
C GLY A 25 -14.30 22.88 4.63
N GLY A 26 -13.38 22.77 5.59
CA GLY A 26 -13.67 22.95 7.02
C GLY A 26 -14.00 24.39 7.43
N ARG A 27 -13.65 25.40 6.61
CA ARG A 27 -14.07 26.79 6.84
C ARG A 27 -15.48 27.07 6.32
N ILE A 28 -15.83 26.52 5.15
CA ILE A 28 -17.13 26.71 4.50
C ILE A 28 -18.20 25.79 5.11
N SER A 29 -17.81 24.63 5.64
CA SER A 29 -18.74 23.66 6.21
C SER A 29 -19.57 24.26 7.35
N PRO A 30 -20.88 23.95 7.43
CA PRO A 30 -21.69 24.25 8.60
C PRO A 30 -21.03 23.66 9.86
N LYS A 31 -20.99 24.43 10.94
CA LYS A 31 -20.45 24.01 12.25
C LYS A 31 -21.59 23.79 13.24
N PRO A 32 -22.39 22.72 13.09
CA PRO A 32 -23.46 22.44 14.02
C PRO A 32 -22.89 22.17 15.41
N LYS A 33 -23.66 22.48 16.46
CA LYS A 33 -23.32 22.04 17.81
C LYS A 33 -23.19 20.51 17.82
N PRO A 34 -22.10 19.95 18.37
CA PRO A 34 -21.98 18.51 18.52
C PRO A 34 -23.12 18.01 19.43
N SER A 35 -23.80 16.96 19.00
CA SER A 35 -24.78 16.22 19.78
C SER A 35 -24.40 14.75 19.75
N GLU A 36 -24.78 13.99 20.77
CA GLU A 36 -24.46 12.55 20.85
C GLU A 36 -24.93 11.82 19.59
N ASP A 37 -26.17 12.08 19.15
CA ASP A 37 -26.74 11.50 17.92
C ASP A 37 -25.97 11.82 16.63
N LYS A 38 -25.22 12.94 16.58
CA LYS A 38 -24.42 13.32 15.40
C LYS A 38 -23.03 12.71 15.40
N LEU A 39 -22.55 12.34 16.58
CA LEU A 39 -21.22 11.75 16.78
C LEU A 39 -21.28 10.23 16.89
N MET A 40 -22.49 9.66 17.04
CA MET A 40 -22.67 8.22 17.13
C MET A 40 -22.26 7.52 15.82
N PRO A 41 -21.63 6.33 15.90
CA PRO A 41 -21.32 5.52 14.72
C PRO A 41 -22.57 5.17 13.91
N TYR A 42 -22.41 4.98 12.60
CA TYR A 42 -23.51 4.55 11.75
C TYR A 42 -23.90 3.09 12.06
N ALA A 43 -25.08 2.90 12.64
CA ALA A 43 -25.70 1.60 12.88
C ALA A 43 -27.22 1.66 12.73
N CYS A 44 -27.71 2.27 11.64
CA CYS A 44 -29.15 2.42 11.37
C CYS A 44 -29.95 3.13 12.51
N GLY A 45 -29.27 3.95 13.32
CA GLY A 45 -29.87 4.62 14.49
C GLY A 45 -29.85 3.78 15.77
N GLU A 46 -29.26 2.59 15.76
CA GLU A 46 -29.02 1.80 16.96
C GLU A 46 -27.72 2.22 17.66
N ASP A 47 -27.72 2.10 18.99
CA ASP A 47 -26.52 2.29 19.80
C ASP A 47 -25.66 1.01 19.73
N MET A 48 -24.73 1.00 18.78
CA MET A 48 -23.70 -0.02 18.68
C MET A 48 -22.39 0.52 19.27
N PRO A 49 -22.04 0.17 20.52
CA PRO A 49 -20.74 0.53 21.05
C PRO A 49 -19.64 -0.10 20.19
N PRO A 50 -18.46 0.55 20.07
CA PRO A 50 -17.36 0.02 19.30
C PRO A 50 -16.84 -1.29 19.89
N GLU A 51 -17.36 -2.41 19.37
CA GLU A 51 -16.85 -3.75 19.62
C GLU A 51 -15.50 -3.89 18.90
N ARG A 52 -14.54 -4.59 19.52
CA ARG A 52 -13.28 -4.91 18.84
C ARG A 52 -13.57 -5.83 17.67
N ALA A 53 -13.57 -5.27 16.46
CA ALA A 53 -13.62 -6.06 15.24
C ALA A 53 -12.43 -7.02 15.24
N ARG A 54 -12.71 -8.33 15.33
CA ARG A 54 -11.68 -9.36 15.15
C ARG A 54 -11.32 -9.39 13.67
N LEU A 55 -10.29 -8.63 13.31
CA LEU A 55 -9.68 -8.73 11.99
C LEU A 55 -9.19 -10.17 11.80
N GLY A 56 -9.61 -10.82 10.72
CA GLY A 56 -9.19 -12.19 10.46
C GLY A 56 -7.71 -12.26 10.13
N VAL A 57 -7.06 -13.35 10.57
CA VAL A 57 -5.62 -13.61 10.35
C VAL A 57 -5.25 -13.63 8.85
N TYR A 58 -6.21 -13.84 7.96
CA TYR A 58 -6.00 -13.79 6.52
C TYR A 58 -5.47 -12.43 6.03
N LEU A 59 -5.85 -11.31 6.67
CA LEU A 59 -5.33 -9.98 6.33
C LEU A 59 -3.84 -9.86 6.64
N TYR A 60 -3.39 -10.48 7.73
CA TYR A 60 -1.97 -10.55 8.07
C TYR A 60 -1.21 -11.37 7.03
N ASN A 61 -1.72 -12.54 6.67
CA ASN A 61 -1.10 -13.39 5.64
C ASN A 61 -1.01 -12.68 4.29
N TYR A 62 -2.07 -11.96 3.90
CA TYR A 62 -2.07 -11.13 2.69
C TYR A 62 -1.01 -10.03 2.76
N ALA A 63 -0.96 -9.26 3.85
CA ALA A 63 0.01 -8.18 4.03
C ALA A 63 1.47 -8.69 4.00
N ALA A 64 1.74 -9.83 4.65
CA ALA A 64 3.05 -10.45 4.65
C ALA A 64 3.46 -10.90 3.24
N MET A 65 2.54 -11.52 2.49
CA MET A 65 2.82 -11.92 1.09
C MET A 65 3.03 -10.71 0.19
N PHE A 66 2.21 -9.67 0.33
CA PHE A 66 2.37 -8.42 -0.40
C PHE A 66 3.75 -7.81 -0.15
N LEU A 67 4.18 -7.72 1.11
CA LEU A 67 5.49 -7.18 1.50
C LEU A 67 6.63 -7.96 0.84
N ILE A 68 6.60 -9.29 0.89
CA ILE A 68 7.65 -10.14 0.28
C ILE A 68 7.75 -9.87 -1.22
N LEU A 69 6.61 -9.82 -1.92
CA LEU A 69 6.58 -9.57 -3.36
C LEU A 69 7.00 -8.14 -3.72
N ASP A 70 6.62 -7.16 -2.90
CA ASP A 70 6.99 -5.75 -3.08
C ASP A 70 8.50 -5.54 -2.92
N VAL A 71 9.10 -6.11 -1.87
CA VAL A 71 10.56 -6.07 -1.67
C VAL A 71 11.29 -6.72 -2.84
N VAL A 72 10.77 -7.84 -3.36
CA VAL A 72 11.32 -8.50 -4.54
C VAL A 72 11.25 -7.61 -5.78
N ALA A 73 10.10 -6.99 -6.01
CA ALA A 73 9.90 -6.10 -7.15
C ALA A 73 10.82 -4.87 -7.06
N VAL A 74 10.93 -4.24 -5.89
CA VAL A 74 11.78 -3.05 -5.67
C VAL A 74 13.26 -3.38 -5.87
N ILE A 75 13.77 -4.44 -5.26
CA ILE A 75 15.18 -4.84 -5.41
C ILE A 75 15.48 -5.15 -6.88
N PHE A 76 14.59 -5.89 -7.54
CA PHE A 76 14.74 -6.21 -8.95
C PHE A 76 14.74 -4.94 -9.82
N ALA A 77 13.74 -4.07 -9.67
CA ALA A 77 13.60 -2.85 -10.44
C ALA A 77 14.81 -1.91 -10.27
N LEU A 78 15.31 -1.74 -9.04
CA LEU A 78 16.50 -0.92 -8.77
C LEU A 78 17.78 -1.53 -9.35
N SER A 79 17.86 -2.86 -9.45
CA SER A 79 18.99 -3.53 -10.09
C SER A 79 19.05 -3.31 -11.61
N MET A 80 17.93 -2.96 -12.26
CA MET A 80 17.85 -2.76 -13.71
C MET A 80 18.51 -1.46 -14.21
N GLY A 81 18.97 -0.59 -13.30
CA GLY A 81 19.73 0.62 -13.65
C GLY A 81 21.15 0.34 -14.17
N VAL A 82 21.62 -0.91 -14.05
CA VAL A 82 22.89 -1.37 -14.62
C VAL A 82 22.62 -1.98 -16.00
N PRO A 83 23.33 -1.60 -17.08
CA PRO A 83 23.09 -2.17 -18.40
C PRO A 83 23.29 -3.69 -18.37
N PHE A 84 22.20 -4.44 -18.54
CA PHE A 84 22.23 -5.91 -18.62
C PHE A 84 23.09 -6.41 -19.78
N LYS A 85 23.22 -5.62 -20.85
CA LYS A 85 24.11 -5.92 -21.97
C LYS A 85 25.56 -5.68 -21.56
N GLY A 86 26.29 -6.76 -21.32
CA GLY A 86 27.75 -6.76 -21.10
C GLY A 86 28.17 -7.15 -19.69
N ASN A 87 27.27 -7.15 -18.71
CA ASN A 87 27.56 -7.58 -17.34
C ASN A 87 26.87 -8.92 -17.01
N THR A 88 27.54 -10.02 -17.36
CA THR A 88 27.08 -11.38 -17.11
C THR A 88 26.77 -11.64 -15.64
N LEU A 89 27.56 -11.08 -14.71
CA LEU A 89 27.38 -11.27 -13.27
C LEU A 89 26.05 -10.68 -12.78
N THR A 90 25.74 -9.44 -13.16
CA THR A 90 24.47 -8.79 -12.76
C THR A 90 23.26 -9.52 -13.34
N SER A 91 23.34 -9.95 -14.61
CA SER A 91 22.26 -10.72 -15.23
C SER A 91 22.04 -12.06 -14.52
N THR A 92 23.10 -12.80 -14.20
CA THR A 92 22.99 -14.08 -13.50
C THR A 92 22.42 -13.91 -12.10
N LEU A 93 22.89 -12.93 -11.33
CA LEU A 93 22.38 -12.66 -9.98
C LEU A 93 20.89 -12.26 -10.00
N ALA A 94 20.47 -11.43 -10.95
CA ALA A 94 19.07 -11.05 -11.12
C ALA A 94 18.18 -12.27 -11.46
N THR A 95 18.63 -13.15 -12.35
CA THR A 95 17.89 -14.37 -12.68
C THR A 95 17.79 -15.33 -11.49
N VAL A 96 18.88 -15.53 -10.74
CA VAL A 96 18.88 -16.37 -9.52
C VAL A 96 17.93 -15.78 -8.47
N TYR A 97 17.96 -14.46 -8.28
CA TYR A 97 17.08 -13.77 -7.35
C TYR A 97 15.60 -14.00 -7.66
N ILE A 98 15.19 -13.80 -8.92
CA ILE A 98 13.82 -14.04 -9.36
C ILE A 98 13.45 -15.52 -9.27
N ALA A 99 14.36 -16.45 -9.58
CA ALA A 99 14.11 -17.88 -9.46
C ALA A 99 13.84 -18.31 -8.00
N VAL A 100 14.63 -17.81 -7.04
CA VAL A 100 14.43 -18.08 -5.61
C VAL A 100 13.12 -17.46 -5.12
N ALA A 101 12.82 -16.21 -5.51
CA ALA A 101 11.57 -15.55 -5.14
C ALA A 101 10.35 -16.30 -5.71
N ALA A 102 10.41 -16.73 -6.97
CA ALA A 102 9.36 -17.53 -7.59
C ALA A 102 9.19 -18.88 -6.90
N MET A 103 10.29 -19.55 -6.54
CA MET A 103 10.23 -20.81 -5.78
C MET A 103 9.57 -20.61 -4.41
N ALA A 104 9.95 -19.57 -3.68
CA ALA A 104 9.35 -19.25 -2.38
C ALA A 104 7.85 -18.96 -2.52
N ALA A 105 7.45 -18.16 -3.50
CA ALA A 105 6.05 -17.88 -3.78
C ALA A 105 5.28 -19.18 -4.10
N ILE A 106 5.79 -20.02 -5.00
CA ILE A 106 5.16 -21.30 -5.35
C ILE A 106 4.99 -22.20 -4.12
N LEU A 107 5.99 -22.29 -3.24
CA LEU A 107 5.90 -23.09 -2.01
C LEU A 107 4.82 -22.56 -1.07
N ILE A 108 4.70 -21.25 -0.91
CA ILE A 108 3.65 -20.61 -0.09
C ILE A 108 2.27 -20.87 -0.71
N PHE A 109 2.11 -20.70 -2.02
CA PHE A 109 0.84 -20.98 -2.71
C PHE A 109 0.44 -22.46 -2.58
N ARG A 110 1.40 -23.38 -2.66
CA ARG A 110 1.14 -24.82 -2.48
C ARG A 110 0.73 -25.21 -1.06
N ARG A 111 1.12 -24.45 -0.04
CA ARG A 111 0.69 -24.69 1.35
C ARG A 111 -0.80 -24.44 1.57
N GLY A 112 -1.50 -23.81 0.62
CA GLY A 112 -2.96 -23.73 0.63
C GLY A 112 -3.56 -22.91 1.77
N GLU A 113 -2.74 -22.27 2.61
CA GLU A 113 -3.24 -21.31 3.63
C GLU A 113 -3.90 -20.09 2.98
N LEU A 114 -3.50 -19.76 1.75
CA LEU A 114 -4.12 -18.74 0.92
C LEU A 114 -5.43 -19.20 0.23
N ARG A 115 -5.77 -20.50 0.28
CA ARG A 115 -6.99 -21.07 -0.34
C ARG A 115 -8.21 -21.05 0.59
N LYS A 116 -7.99 -20.78 1.88
CA LYS A 116 -9.06 -20.58 2.88
C LYS A 116 -9.43 -19.10 3.07
N ILE A 117 -8.85 -18.22 2.24
CA ILE A 117 -9.24 -16.82 2.08
C ILE A 117 -10.46 -16.77 1.16
#